data_AF-A3DCT2-F1
#
_entry.id   AF-A3DCT2-F1
#
_cell.length_a   1.000
_cell.length_b   1.000
_cell.length_c   1.000
_cell.angle_alpha   90.00
_cell.angle_beta   90.00
_cell.angle_gamma   90.00
#
_symmetry.space_group_name_H-M   'P 1'
#
loop_
_entity.id
_entity.type
_entity.pdbx_description
1 polymer ?
#
loop_
_entity_poly.entity_id
_entity_poly.type
_entity_poly.pdbx_seq_one_letter_code
_entity_poly.pdbx_strand_id
1 'polypeptide(L)'
;MIKSTLYCLECREYVPLHLRDNHPCPSDKIAAVDKEMTGIVDRLYDMGITPTCAVWTATKQSDDEIEYLLTVQIEIESQVCQPVLGDLPTGWEYHWEKDASDKIKLNSIAYEEIWYDFGFDGESLQGRINELIKDFEGFLDTRDCDAVQALMLLSYW
;
A
#
# COMPACT_ATOMS: atom_id res chain seq x y z
N MET A 1 -7.38 11.21 -13.14
CA MET A 1 -6.18 10.72 -13.85
C MET A 1 -5.16 10.45 -12.76
N ILE A 2 -5.04 9.20 -12.33
CA ILE A 2 -4.11 8.81 -11.25
C ILE A 2 -2.71 8.99 -11.83
N LYS A 3 -1.92 9.92 -11.28
CA LYS A 3 -0.51 10.08 -11.65
C LYS A 3 0.33 9.23 -10.70
N SER A 4 0.13 7.91 -10.73
CA SER A 4 1.01 7.01 -10.01
C SER A 4 2.40 7.11 -10.64
N THR A 5 3.37 7.47 -9.82
CA THR A 5 4.77 7.54 -10.23
C THR A 5 5.42 6.18 -10.03
N LEU A 6 6.30 5.77 -10.96
CA LEU A 6 7.08 4.55 -10.75
C LEU A 6 8.14 4.82 -9.68
N TYR A 7 8.25 3.93 -8.71
CA TYR A 7 9.16 4.03 -7.58
C TYR A 7 9.99 2.75 -7.49
N CYS A 8 11.31 2.88 -7.42
CA CYS A 8 12.19 1.75 -7.20
C CYS A 8 12.35 1.51 -5.70
N LEU A 9 11.91 0.35 -5.23
CA LEU A 9 11.97 -0.07 -3.82
C LEU A 9 13.42 -0.29 -3.34
N GLU A 10 14.30 -0.73 -4.24
CA GLU A 10 15.71 -0.98 -3.94
C GLU A 10 16.51 0.33 -3.83
N CYS A 11 16.37 1.22 -4.82
CA CYS A 11 17.08 2.50 -4.87
C CYS A 11 16.41 3.59 -4.00
N ARG A 12 15.16 3.37 -3.58
CA ARG A 12 14.30 4.32 -2.86
C ARG A 12 14.11 5.65 -3.59
N GLU A 13 13.96 5.59 -4.91
CA GLU A 13 13.79 6.77 -5.76
C GLU A 13 12.72 6.59 -6.84
N TYR A 14 12.16 7.71 -7.29
CA TYR A 14 11.22 7.71 -8.40
C TYR A 14 11.94 7.52 -9.73
N VAL A 15 11.43 6.57 -10.51
CA VAL A 15 11.93 6.26 -11.85
C VAL A 15 11.03 6.96 -12.87
N PRO A 16 11.55 7.91 -13.68
CA PRO A 16 10.77 8.48 -14.76
C PRO A 16 10.31 7.38 -15.73
N LEU A 17 9.04 7.41 -16.15
CA LEU A 17 8.44 6.36 -16.99
C LEU A 17 9.27 6.04 -18.23
N HIS A 18 9.84 7.06 -18.88
CA HIS A 18 10.67 6.93 -20.08
C HIS A 18 12.08 6.36 -19.84
N LEU A 19 12.51 6.24 -18.57
CA LEU A 19 13.80 5.67 -18.16
C LEU A 19 13.65 4.31 -17.48
N ARG A 20 12.42 3.80 -17.29
CA ARG A 20 12.17 2.52 -16.63
C ARG A 20 13.02 1.39 -17.21
N ASP A 21 13.04 1.26 -18.53
CA ASP A 21 13.76 0.15 -19.20
C ASP A 21 15.29 0.29 -19.11
N ASN A 22 15.79 1.46 -18.75
CA ASN A 22 17.22 1.73 -18.56
C ASN A 22 17.62 1.73 -17.06
N HIS A 23 16.66 1.52 -16.16
CA HIS A 23 16.93 1.49 -14.73
C HIS A 23 17.69 0.18 -14.38
N PRO A 24 18.74 0.24 -13.54
CA PRO A 24 19.59 -0.92 -13.26
C PRO A 24 18.89 -2.03 -12.46
N CYS A 25 17.92 -1.69 -11.62
CA CYS A 25 17.15 -2.68 -10.86
C CYS A 25 16.11 -3.39 -11.73
N PRO A 26 15.84 -4.68 -11.45
CA PRO A 26 14.87 -5.44 -12.22
C PRO A 26 13.44 -4.91 -12.01
N SER A 27 12.55 -5.22 -12.96
CA SER A 27 11.21 -4.63 -13.03
C SER A 27 10.29 -5.00 -11.85
N ASP A 28 10.55 -6.13 -11.20
CA ASP A 28 9.88 -6.58 -9.96
C ASP A 28 10.24 -5.72 -8.74
N LYS A 29 11.26 -4.86 -8.85
CA LYS A 29 11.64 -3.87 -7.81
C LYS A 29 11.07 -2.48 -8.07
N ILE A 30 10.23 -2.34 -9.09
CA ILE A 30 9.62 -1.07 -9.48
C ILE A 30 8.11 -1.19 -9.30
N ALA A 31 7.58 -0.39 -8.37
CA ALA A 31 6.16 -0.35 -8.03
C ALA A 31 5.51 0.96 -8.49
N ALA A 32 4.20 0.95 -8.72
CA ALA A 32 3.43 2.17 -8.90
C ALA A 32 3.06 2.75 -7.53
N VAL A 33 3.64 3.89 -7.15
CA VAL A 33 3.53 4.41 -5.78
C VAL A 33 3.17 5.89 -5.80
N ASP A 34 2.08 6.24 -5.13
CA ASP A 34 1.74 7.63 -4.83
C ASP A 34 2.69 8.19 -3.79
N LYS A 35 2.98 9.49 -3.86
CA LYS A 35 4.15 10.03 -3.18
C LYS A 35 4.12 9.85 -1.67
N GLU A 36 2.95 10.06 -1.11
CA GLU A 36 2.64 9.96 0.30
C GLU A 36 2.80 8.52 0.81
N MET A 37 2.65 7.51 -0.05
CA MET A 37 2.70 6.08 0.27
C MET A 37 4.12 5.50 0.36
N THR A 38 5.16 6.27 0.01
CA THR A 38 6.55 5.77 -0.03
C THR A 38 7.02 5.16 1.29
N GLY A 39 6.69 5.80 2.41
CA GLY A 39 7.06 5.30 3.73
C GLY A 39 6.46 3.94 4.07
N ILE A 40 5.28 3.62 3.52
CA ILE A 40 4.63 2.33 3.70
C ILE A 40 5.36 1.26 2.87
N VAL A 41 5.58 1.53 1.57
CA VAL A 41 6.21 0.53 0.69
C VAL A 41 7.65 0.22 1.07
N ASP A 42 8.40 1.21 1.55
CA ASP A 42 9.78 1.01 2.03
C ASP A 42 9.81 0.04 3.21
N ARG A 43 8.92 0.24 4.20
CA ARG A 43 8.83 -0.62 5.39
C ARG A 43 8.39 -2.03 5.05
N LEU A 44 7.40 -2.17 4.16
CA LEU A 44 6.96 -3.49 3.69
C LEU A 44 8.11 -4.21 2.95
N TYR A 45 8.82 -3.49 2.07
CA TYR A 45 9.95 -4.04 1.34
C TYR A 45 11.09 -4.46 2.26
N ASP A 46 11.41 -3.66 3.28
CA ASP A 46 12.40 -3.99 4.32
C ASP A 46 11.99 -5.25 5.11
N MET A 47 10.68 -5.54 5.23
CA MET A 47 10.16 -6.78 5.83
C MET A 47 10.12 -7.97 4.86
N GLY A 48 10.59 -7.80 3.62
CA GLY A 48 10.57 -8.84 2.58
C GLY A 48 9.22 -9.01 1.88
N ILE A 49 8.26 -8.12 2.13
CA ILE A 49 6.97 -8.08 1.43
C ILE A 49 7.11 -7.14 0.25
N THR A 50 7.17 -7.65 -0.98
CA THR A 50 7.32 -6.84 -2.18
C THR A 50 5.99 -6.18 -2.58
N PRO A 51 5.82 -4.86 -2.47
CA PRO A 51 4.65 -4.17 -2.98
C PRO A 51 4.76 -3.99 -4.50
N THR A 52 3.65 -4.14 -5.22
CA THR A 52 3.57 -3.89 -6.67
C THR A 52 2.88 -2.57 -6.98
N CYS A 53 1.97 -2.14 -6.12
CA CYS A 53 1.23 -0.90 -6.22
C CYS A 53 0.92 -0.36 -4.82
N ALA A 54 1.01 0.94 -4.61
CA ALA A 54 0.53 1.59 -3.40
C ALA A 54 -0.04 2.96 -3.74
N VAL A 55 -1.37 3.05 -3.75
CA VAL A 55 -2.09 4.23 -4.21
C VAL A 55 -3.19 4.59 -3.23
N TRP A 56 -3.57 5.85 -3.26
CA TRP A 56 -4.76 6.31 -2.55
C TRP A 56 -5.69 7.03 -3.52
N THR A 57 -6.99 6.94 -3.26
CA THR A 57 -8.00 7.65 -4.03
C THR A 57 -9.01 8.30 -3.09
N ALA A 58 -9.60 9.38 -3.57
CA ALA A 58 -10.71 10.06 -2.93
C ALA A 58 -11.80 10.25 -3.99
N THR A 59 -12.80 9.39 -3.95
CA THR A 59 -13.88 9.37 -4.93
C THR A 59 -15.12 10.01 -4.33
N LYS A 60 -15.51 11.16 -4.89
CA LYS A 60 -16.74 11.87 -4.53
C LYS A 60 -17.96 10.97 -4.76
N GLN A 61 -18.81 10.78 -3.75
CA GLN A 61 -19.95 9.84 -3.80
C GLN A 61 -21.29 10.52 -4.10
N SER A 62 -21.45 11.79 -3.73
CA SER A 62 -22.71 12.51 -3.85
C SER A 62 -22.60 13.80 -4.66
N ASP A 63 -23.74 14.20 -5.23
CA ASP A 63 -23.90 15.47 -5.94
C ASP A 63 -23.81 16.67 -4.97
N ASP A 64 -24.06 16.47 -3.67
CA ASP A 64 -24.05 17.48 -2.61
C ASP A 64 -22.63 17.92 -2.17
N GLU A 65 -21.64 17.41 -2.88
CA GLU A 65 -20.23 17.79 -2.86
C GLU A 65 -19.38 17.54 -1.62
N ILE A 66 -19.95 17.05 -0.54
CA ILE A 66 -19.22 16.88 0.74
C ILE A 66 -18.75 15.45 1.02
N GLU A 67 -19.30 14.43 0.34
CA GLU A 67 -19.03 13.03 0.68
C GLU A 67 -17.97 12.41 -0.24
N TYR A 68 -16.95 11.81 0.37
CA TYR A 68 -15.83 11.16 -0.30
C TYR A 68 -15.66 9.73 0.21
N LEU A 69 -15.54 8.79 -0.71
CA LEU A 69 -14.98 7.46 -0.45
C LEU A 69 -13.47 7.56 -0.54
N LEU A 70 -12.80 7.44 0.60
CA LEU A 70 -11.36 7.34 0.69
C LEU A 70 -10.99 5.87 0.58
N THR A 71 -10.06 5.58 -0.33
CA THR A 71 -9.50 4.24 -0.47
C THR A 71 -8.00 4.33 -0.43
N VAL A 72 -7.36 3.56 0.43
CA VAL A 72 -5.92 3.32 0.38
C VAL A 72 -5.73 1.85 0.03
N GLN A 73 -4.96 1.58 -1.01
CA GLN A 73 -4.75 0.22 -1.51
C GLN A 73 -3.27 -0.03 -1.74
N ILE A 74 -2.79 -1.15 -1.19
CA ILE A 74 -1.43 -1.63 -1.34
C ILE A 74 -1.52 -3.02 -1.92
N GLU A 75 -1.15 -3.17 -3.19
CA GLU A 75 -1.01 -4.49 -3.81
C GLU A 75 0.38 -5.04 -3.52
N ILE A 76 0.44 -6.33 -3.25
CA ILE A 76 1.68 -7.05 -2.94
C ILE A 76 1.84 -8.25 -3.86
N GLU A 77 3.08 -8.69 -4.04
CA GLU A 77 3.38 -9.86 -4.84
C GLU A 77 2.71 -11.12 -4.27
N SER A 78 2.04 -11.89 -5.15
CA SER A 78 1.12 -13.00 -4.85
C SER A 78 1.72 -14.24 -4.16
N GLN A 79 2.87 -14.12 -3.51
CA GLN A 79 3.57 -15.22 -2.85
C GLN A 79 3.25 -15.35 -1.36
N VAL A 80 2.44 -14.44 -0.82
CA VAL A 80 2.06 -14.43 0.60
C VAL A 80 0.74 -15.18 0.80
N CYS A 81 0.75 -16.28 1.53
CA CYS A 81 -0.45 -17.11 1.77
C CYS A 81 -1.04 -16.97 3.19
N GLN A 82 -0.50 -16.06 4.01
CA GLN A 82 -0.95 -15.85 5.39
C GLN A 82 -0.78 -14.39 5.85
N PRO A 83 -1.54 -13.92 6.85
CA PRO A 83 -1.45 -12.54 7.33
C PRO A 83 -0.16 -12.30 8.12
N VAL A 84 0.92 -12.00 7.39
CA VAL A 84 2.28 -11.90 7.94
C VAL A 84 2.51 -10.68 8.85
N LEU A 85 1.64 -9.67 8.79
CA LEU A 85 1.70 -8.53 9.72
C LEU A 85 0.84 -8.76 10.98
N GLY A 86 0.14 -9.89 11.09
CA GLY A 86 -0.82 -10.16 12.16
C GLY A 86 -2.10 -9.35 12.02
N ASP A 87 -2.72 -8.98 13.15
CA ASP A 87 -3.92 -8.15 13.14
C ASP A 87 -3.60 -6.73 12.66
N LEU A 88 -4.32 -6.28 11.64
CA LEU A 88 -4.19 -4.93 11.09
C LEU A 88 -4.87 -3.88 12.00
N PRO A 89 -4.49 -2.60 11.90
CA PRO A 89 -5.20 -1.52 12.58
C PRO A 89 -6.68 -1.47 12.19
N THR A 90 -7.51 -0.86 13.03
CA THR A 90 -8.96 -0.76 12.78
C THR A 90 -9.25 -0.12 11.41
N GLY A 91 -10.11 -0.79 10.63
CA GLY A 91 -10.52 -0.37 9.28
C GLY A 91 -9.61 -0.85 8.15
N TRP A 92 -8.43 -1.40 8.46
CA TRP A 92 -7.56 -2.02 7.47
C TRP A 92 -7.89 -3.50 7.32
N GLU A 93 -7.90 -3.98 6.07
CA GLU A 93 -8.30 -5.33 5.73
C GLU A 93 -7.30 -6.00 4.78
N TYR A 94 -7.20 -7.33 4.91
CA TYR A 94 -6.48 -8.19 3.98
C TYR A 94 -7.43 -8.71 2.92
N HIS A 95 -7.05 -8.54 1.65
CA HIS A 95 -7.79 -9.07 0.52
C HIS A 95 -7.04 -10.23 -0.11
N TRP A 96 -7.78 -11.32 -0.33
CA TRP A 96 -7.24 -12.58 -0.78
C TRP A 96 -7.82 -12.93 -2.15
N GLU A 97 -6.94 -13.35 -3.06
CA GLU A 97 -7.32 -13.84 -4.38
C GLU A 97 -6.98 -15.32 -4.51
N LYS A 98 -7.81 -16.03 -5.28
CA LYS A 98 -7.61 -17.44 -5.59
C LYS A 98 -6.80 -17.56 -6.87
N ASP A 99 -5.67 -18.26 -6.82
CA ASP A 99 -4.85 -18.48 -8.00
C ASP A 99 -5.26 -19.72 -8.80
N ALA A 100 -4.64 -19.88 -9.98
CA ALA A 100 -4.88 -21.01 -10.88
C ALA A 100 -4.47 -22.38 -10.33
N SER A 101 -3.72 -22.42 -9.22
CA SER A 101 -3.37 -23.64 -8.48
C SER A 101 -4.32 -23.94 -7.32
N ASP A 102 -5.47 -23.25 -7.28
CA ASP A 102 -6.49 -23.27 -6.22
C ASP A 102 -5.98 -22.81 -4.85
N LYS A 103 -4.79 -22.17 -4.77
CA LYS A 103 -4.27 -21.59 -3.54
C LYS A 103 -4.84 -20.19 -3.32
N ILE A 104 -5.15 -19.86 -2.07
CA ILE A 104 -5.59 -18.53 -1.65
C ILE A 104 -4.35 -17.72 -1.28
N LYS A 105 -4.16 -16.56 -1.92
CA LYS A 105 -2.99 -15.70 -1.80
C LYS A 105 -3.40 -14.28 -1.47
N LEU A 106 -2.63 -13.63 -0.60
CA LEU A 106 -2.80 -12.24 -0.27
C LEU A 106 -2.35 -11.45 -1.49
N ASN A 107 -3.24 -10.62 -2.01
CA ASN A 107 -2.93 -9.77 -3.15
C ASN A 107 -2.93 -8.28 -2.75
N SER A 108 -3.65 -7.90 -1.70
CA SER A 108 -3.61 -6.52 -1.22
C SER A 108 -3.96 -6.34 0.26
N ILE A 109 -3.50 -5.21 0.78
CA ILE A 109 -3.90 -4.61 2.04
C ILE A 109 -4.64 -3.32 1.69
N ALA A 110 -5.85 -3.14 2.20
CA ALA A 110 -6.67 -2.00 1.86
C ALA A 110 -7.32 -1.35 3.07
N TYR A 111 -7.70 -0.09 2.91
CA TYR A 111 -8.50 0.69 3.85
C TYR A 111 -9.55 1.45 3.06
N GLU A 112 -10.79 1.40 3.53
CA GLU A 112 -11.91 2.16 2.96
C GLU A 112 -12.63 2.95 4.05
N GLU A 113 -12.91 4.22 3.79
CA GLU A 113 -13.64 5.10 4.69
C GLU A 113 -14.56 6.02 3.90
N ILE A 114 -15.78 6.21 4.41
CA ILE A 114 -16.64 7.31 3.98
C ILE A 114 -16.30 8.51 4.85
N TRP A 115 -15.78 9.55 4.22
CA TRP A 115 -15.38 10.80 4.87
C TRP A 115 -16.19 11.97 4.34
N TYR A 116 -16.50 12.94 5.21
CA TYR A 116 -17.32 14.10 4.89
C TYR A 116 -16.51 15.38 5.07
N ASP A 117 -16.39 16.19 4.01
CA ASP A 117 -15.80 17.52 4.05
C ASP A 117 -16.84 18.55 4.49
N PHE A 118 -16.89 18.82 5.79
CA PHE A 118 -17.76 19.86 6.36
C PHE A 118 -17.14 21.27 6.29
N GLY A 119 -15.94 21.42 5.72
CA GLY A 119 -15.24 22.71 5.60
C GLY A 119 -14.73 23.27 6.93
N PHE A 120 -14.44 22.42 7.93
CA PHE A 120 -13.85 22.84 9.19
C PHE A 120 -12.37 23.23 9.02
N ASP A 121 -11.95 24.32 9.68
CA ASP A 121 -10.56 24.78 9.63
C ASP A 121 -9.61 23.71 10.17
N GLY A 122 -8.66 23.29 9.32
CA GLY A 122 -7.66 22.27 9.65
C GLY A 122 -8.04 20.86 9.21
N GLU A 123 -9.29 20.62 8.86
CA GLU A 123 -9.72 19.37 8.22
C GLU A 123 -9.60 19.52 6.71
N SER A 124 -8.87 18.60 6.09
CA SER A 124 -8.78 18.54 4.63
C SER A 124 -8.63 17.10 4.20
N LEU A 125 -9.11 16.81 3.00
CA LEU A 125 -8.96 15.51 2.37
C LEU A 125 -7.51 15.01 2.39
N GLN A 126 -6.57 15.88 2.01
CA GLN A 126 -5.15 15.54 2.02
C GLN A 126 -4.63 15.32 3.44
N GLY A 127 -5.08 16.11 4.41
CA GLY A 127 -4.76 15.94 5.82
C GLY A 127 -5.20 14.58 6.33
N ARG A 128 -6.45 14.19 6.06
CA ARG A 128 -7.01 12.90 6.47
C ARG A 128 -6.26 11.72 5.87
N ILE A 129 -5.96 11.77 4.56
CA ILE A 129 -5.16 10.74 3.90
C ILE A 129 -3.77 10.64 4.51
N ASN A 130 -3.09 11.77 4.77
CA ASN A 130 -1.78 11.76 5.40
C ASN A 130 -1.81 11.17 6.82
N GLU A 131 -2.85 11.44 7.61
CA GLU A 131 -3.06 10.83 8.91
C GLU A 131 -3.22 9.31 8.80
N LEU A 132 -4.11 8.83 7.91
CA LEU A 132 -4.31 7.40 7.67
C LEU A 132 -3.01 6.68 7.27
N ILE A 133 -2.23 7.29 6.38
CA ILE A 133 -0.94 6.78 5.95
C ILE A 133 0.04 6.73 7.13
N LYS A 134 0.13 7.80 7.93
CA LYS A 134 1.06 7.87 9.07
C LYS A 134 0.69 6.92 10.19
N ASP A 135 -0.59 6.71 10.44
CA ASP A 135 -1.07 5.72 11.41
C ASP A 135 -0.66 4.31 10.98
N PHE A 136 -0.79 4.00 9.68
CA PHE A 136 -0.36 2.70 9.15
C PHE A 136 1.17 2.55 9.14
N GLU A 137 1.93 3.59 8.79
CA GLU A 137 3.39 3.60 8.95
C GLU A 137 3.78 3.33 10.41
N GLY A 138 3.12 3.98 11.37
CA GLY A 138 3.36 3.78 12.80
C GLY A 138 3.04 2.36 13.26
N PHE A 139 1.99 1.73 12.69
CA PHE A 139 1.72 0.31 12.88
C PHE A 139 2.86 -0.57 12.34
N LEU A 140 3.37 -0.29 11.13
CA LEU A 140 4.48 -1.04 10.55
C LEU A 140 5.76 -0.90 11.40
N ASP A 141 6.01 0.27 11.97
CA ASP A 141 7.14 0.50 12.89
C ASP A 141 7.08 -0.36 14.17
N THR A 142 5.92 -0.96 14.49
CA THR A 142 5.79 -1.93 15.60
C THR A 142 6.17 -3.36 15.23
N ARG A 143 6.35 -3.68 13.93
CA ARG A 143 6.66 -5.02 13.46
C ARG A 143 8.16 -5.27 13.50
N ASP A 144 8.54 -6.47 13.90
CA ASP A 144 9.94 -6.92 13.82
C ASP A 144 10.22 -7.44 12.41
N CYS A 145 11.11 -6.75 11.68
CA CYS A 145 11.42 -7.10 10.30
C CYS A 145 11.98 -8.52 10.15
N ASP A 146 12.87 -8.95 11.05
CA ASP A 146 13.49 -10.27 10.98
C ASP A 146 12.45 -11.37 11.23
N ALA A 147 11.52 -11.12 12.16
CA ALA A 147 10.41 -12.04 12.42
C ALA A 147 9.47 -12.16 11.22
N VAL A 148 9.10 -11.04 10.59
CA VAL A 148 8.25 -11.04 9.39
C VAL A 148 8.94 -11.76 8.24
N GLN A 149 10.23 -11.48 7.99
CA GLN A 149 11.02 -12.18 6.98
C GLN A 149 11.11 -13.69 7.25
N ALA A 150 11.31 -14.10 8.51
CA ALA A 150 11.33 -15.51 8.88
C ALA A 150 9.97 -16.20 8.62
N LEU A 151 8.86 -15.53 8.95
CA LEU A 151 7.51 -16.02 8.61
C LEU A 151 7.32 -16.13 7.10
N MET A 152 7.75 -15.13 6.34
CA MET A 152 7.71 -15.17 4.88
C MET A 152 8.42 -16.43 4.35
N LEU A 153 9.66 -16.69 4.76
CA LEU A 153 10.44 -17.88 4.36
C LEU A 153 9.74 -19.23 4.68
N LEU A 154 9.02 -19.31 5.79
CA LEU A 154 8.24 -20.49 6.16
C LEU A 154 6.94 -20.63 5.36
N SER A 155 6.45 -19.54 4.77
CA SER A 155 5.22 -19.50 3.96
C SER A 155 5.40 -19.99 2.52
N TYR A 156 6.66 -20.10 2.05
CA TYR A 156 7.00 -20.47 0.66
C TYR A 156 6.95 -21.99 0.37
N TRP A 157 6.39 -22.81 1.27
CA TRP A 157 6.30 -24.27 1.12
C TRP A 157 4.90 -24.73 0.70
#